data_AF-A0A8K0Y1I0-F1
#
_entry.id   AF-A0A8K0Y1I0-F1
#
_cell.length_a   1.000
_cell.length_b   1.000
_cell.length_c   1.000
_cell.angle_alpha   90.00
_cell.angle_beta   90.00
_cell.angle_gamma   90.00
#
_symmetry.space_group_name_H-M   'P 1'
#
loop_
_entity.id
_entity.type
_entity.pdbx_description
1 polymer ?
#
loop_
_entity_poly.entity_id
_entity_poly.type
_entity_poly.pdbx_seq_one_letter_code
_entity_poly.pdbx_strand_id
1 'polypeptide(L)'
;MTLTTLTRAASLCLAALALTGCGDIGAKLLGPPDAAMVTAVTEQNLQLRLLPGPNHRITVSVYDLPDLTGQFRERDNVQSLSRAVSQGGGPILIKALQDAGERRWFSVLDRTALDDLLRERQIVTEMRRLYRGETEPDPNAIPPLRHASIIIQGAIVGYDSNVQTGGFGARYLGIGGDQQWKLDTVTVSLRAVSSDTGEVLASVMVDKPIASTSLRGGAFTYVELDKLLEIETGVAANEAKQVAVQMAIEKAVFSLILEGADLGVWSFARPNDGAKLLEIYRREKYRGTTMQTQRSVAMPPDTRNATRVVQTRPLPRSAPQRAGPVTQRVLPPAQATPPAPPPAAEDGEVIG
;
A
#
# COMPACT_ATOMS: atom_id res chain seq x y z
N MET A 1 80.63 19.83 11.96
CA MET A 1 79.45 18.93 11.93
C MET A 1 79.66 17.95 10.80
N THR A 2 79.81 16.67 11.12
CA THR A 2 80.11 15.62 10.14
C THR A 2 78.87 15.35 9.28
N LEU A 3 79.07 15.04 8.00
CA LEU A 3 78.02 14.76 7.01
C LEU A 3 76.95 13.76 7.52
N THR A 4 77.36 12.88 8.44
CA THR A 4 76.55 11.86 9.12
C THR A 4 75.50 12.39 10.10
N THR A 5 75.70 13.56 10.72
CA THR A 5 74.69 14.14 11.62
C THR A 5 73.60 14.88 10.84
N LEU A 6 73.96 15.46 9.68
CA LEU A 6 73.03 16.11 8.78
C LEU A 6 72.08 15.11 8.12
N THR A 7 72.59 13.95 7.70
CA THR A 7 71.77 12.90 7.08
C THR A 7 70.80 12.27 8.07
N ARG A 8 71.21 12.05 9.32
CA ARG A 8 70.32 11.54 10.38
C ARG A 8 69.21 12.54 10.74
N ALA A 9 69.52 13.84 10.83
CA ALA A 9 68.53 14.87 11.09
C ALA A 9 67.51 15.00 9.93
N ALA A 10 67.98 14.93 8.67
CA ALA A 10 67.13 14.92 7.50
C ALA A 10 66.22 13.68 7.44
N SER A 11 66.75 12.51 7.80
CA SER A 11 65.98 11.25 7.89
C SER A 11 64.87 11.35 8.93
N LEU A 12 65.15 11.93 10.09
CA LEU A 12 64.19 12.09 11.18
C LEU A 12 63.08 13.09 10.82
N CYS A 13 63.43 14.19 10.13
CA CYS A 13 62.44 15.15 9.63
C CYS A 13 61.54 14.52 8.56
N LEU A 14 62.10 13.75 7.63
CA LEU A 14 61.33 13.08 6.58
C LEU A 14 60.38 12.03 7.16
N ALA A 15 60.80 11.29 8.19
CA ALA A 15 59.94 10.38 8.93
C ALA A 15 58.83 11.12 9.68
N ALA A 16 59.11 12.26 10.32
CA ALA A 16 58.09 13.06 11.01
C ALA A 16 57.05 13.65 10.05
N LEU A 17 57.46 14.05 8.84
CA LEU A 17 56.57 14.52 7.76
C LEU A 17 55.71 13.39 7.17
N ALA A 18 56.16 12.14 7.23
CA ALA A 18 55.38 10.98 6.76
C ALA A 18 54.26 10.57 7.73
N LEU A 19 54.34 10.94 9.01
CA LEU A 19 53.31 10.60 10.02
C LEU A 19 52.17 11.62 10.10
N THR A 20 52.25 12.79 9.47
CA THR A 20 51.18 13.82 9.53
C THR A 20 50.07 13.66 8.47
N GLY A 21 50.04 12.55 7.73
CA GLY A 21 49.15 12.36 6.57
C GLY A 21 47.79 11.70 6.81
N CYS A 22 47.51 11.17 8.00
CA CYS A 22 46.24 10.49 8.30
C CYS A 22 45.25 11.41 9.03
N GLY A 23 44.85 12.49 8.37
CA GLY A 23 43.80 13.39 8.85
C GLY A 23 42.81 13.67 7.74
N ASP A 24 41.61 13.10 7.86
CA ASP A 24 40.39 13.61 7.21
C ASP A 24 40.31 13.55 5.67
N ILE A 25 40.84 12.47 5.07
CA ILE A 25 40.66 12.17 3.65
C ILE A 25 39.18 11.81 3.33
N GLY A 26 38.45 11.26 4.31
CA GLY A 26 37.07 10.80 4.14
C GLY A 26 36.07 11.94 3.87
N ALA A 27 36.10 13.02 4.65
CA ALA A 27 35.13 14.11 4.50
C ALA A 27 35.37 14.96 3.25
N LYS A 28 36.63 15.07 2.79
CA LYS A 28 37.01 15.85 1.61
C LYS A 28 36.74 15.15 0.27
N LEU A 29 36.75 13.81 0.24
CA LEU A 29 36.49 13.02 -0.97
C LEU A 29 35.00 12.68 -1.18
N LEU A 30 34.22 12.53 -0.10
CA LEU A 30 32.82 12.10 -0.19
C LEU A 30 31.81 13.26 -0.10
N GLY A 31 32.27 14.50 0.14
CA GLY A 31 31.37 15.61 0.44
C GLY A 31 30.58 15.38 1.75
N PRO A 32 29.78 16.36 2.19
CA PRO A 32 28.80 16.09 3.23
C PRO A 32 27.85 14.99 2.73
N PRO A 33 27.44 14.03 3.58
CA PRO A 33 26.44 13.05 3.20
C PRO A 33 25.17 13.77 2.74
N ASP A 34 24.59 13.29 1.64
CA ASP A 34 23.33 13.84 1.14
C ASP A 34 22.28 13.82 2.26
N ALA A 35 21.61 14.96 2.44
CA ALA A 35 20.55 15.07 3.43
C ALA A 35 19.37 14.19 3.03
N ALA A 36 18.75 13.54 4.00
CA ALA A 36 17.49 12.86 3.78
C ALA A 36 16.44 13.87 3.27
N MET A 37 15.82 13.57 2.13
CA MET A 37 14.84 14.42 1.48
C MET A 37 13.51 13.68 1.32
N VAL A 38 12.41 14.45 1.31
CA VAL A 38 11.11 13.90 0.91
C VAL A 38 11.20 13.49 -0.56
N THR A 39 10.78 12.27 -0.88
CA THR A 39 10.81 11.75 -2.24
C THR A 39 10.02 12.66 -3.18
N ALA A 40 10.62 13.03 -4.31
CA ALA A 40 9.98 13.84 -5.32
C ALA A 40 8.72 13.16 -5.88
N VAL A 41 7.75 13.98 -6.26
CA VAL A 41 6.52 13.52 -6.93
C VAL A 41 6.87 13.10 -8.35
N THR A 42 6.46 11.91 -8.77
CA THR A 42 6.61 11.41 -10.14
C THR A 42 5.61 12.07 -11.07
N GLU A 43 5.83 11.98 -12.38
CA GLU A 43 4.88 12.49 -13.38
C GLU A 43 3.52 11.76 -13.27
N GLN A 44 3.52 10.44 -13.08
CA GLN A 44 2.31 9.64 -12.93
C GLN A 44 1.54 10.03 -11.66
N ASN A 45 2.24 10.35 -10.56
CA ASN A 45 1.60 10.85 -9.34
C ASN A 45 1.01 12.25 -9.54
N LEU A 46 1.68 13.12 -10.29
CA LEU A 46 1.15 14.44 -10.62
C LEU A 46 -0.16 14.32 -11.41
N GLN A 47 -0.21 13.43 -12.41
CA GLN A 47 -1.44 13.14 -13.15
C GLN A 47 -2.57 12.62 -12.25
N LEU A 48 -2.26 11.73 -11.29
CA LEU A 48 -3.22 11.29 -10.28
C LEU A 48 -3.79 12.45 -9.46
N ARG A 49 -2.95 13.36 -8.98
CA ARG A 49 -3.37 14.53 -8.18
C ARG A 49 -4.25 15.50 -8.97
N LEU A 50 -3.94 15.68 -10.25
CA LEU A 50 -4.66 16.56 -11.17
C LEU A 50 -5.98 15.97 -11.67
N LEU A 51 -6.32 14.72 -11.33
CA LEU A 51 -7.59 14.12 -11.72
C LEU A 51 -8.79 14.98 -11.27
N PRO A 52 -9.76 15.24 -12.15
CA PRO A 52 -11.04 15.81 -11.79
C PRO A 52 -11.72 14.96 -10.71
N GLY A 53 -12.43 15.59 -9.77
CA GLY A 53 -13.03 14.88 -8.65
C GLY A 53 -14.21 13.97 -9.06
N PRO A 54 -14.52 12.92 -8.26
CA PRO A 54 -15.69 12.08 -8.47
C PRO A 54 -16.97 12.80 -8.02
N ASN A 55 -18.14 12.29 -8.43
CA ASN A 55 -19.45 12.74 -7.95
C ASN A 55 -19.56 12.66 -6.42
N HIS A 56 -19.06 11.57 -5.84
CA HIS A 56 -18.90 11.38 -4.40
C HIS A 56 -17.64 10.58 -4.11
N ARG A 57 -17.06 10.77 -2.93
CA ARG A 57 -15.88 10.03 -2.48
C ARG A 57 -16.22 8.57 -2.21
N ILE A 58 -15.43 7.65 -2.77
CA ILE A 58 -15.70 6.20 -2.74
C ILE A 58 -14.92 5.57 -1.60
N THR A 59 -15.54 4.71 -0.79
CA THR A 59 -14.82 3.99 0.27
C THR A 59 -14.31 2.65 -0.27
N VAL A 60 -13.01 2.45 -0.21
CA VAL A 60 -12.34 1.25 -0.75
C VAL A 60 -11.49 0.61 0.33
N SER A 61 -11.35 -0.71 0.31
CA SER A 61 -10.37 -1.41 1.15
C SER A 61 -9.22 -1.97 0.31
N VAL A 62 -8.00 -1.89 0.84
CA VAL A 62 -6.80 -2.44 0.22
C VAL A 62 -6.23 -3.51 1.14
N TYR A 63 -6.00 -4.71 0.61
CA TYR A 63 -5.44 -5.83 1.37
C TYR A 63 -3.93 -5.96 1.19
N ASP A 64 -3.47 -6.34 0.00
CA ASP A 64 -2.05 -6.41 -0.31
C ASP A 64 -1.83 -6.25 -1.83
N LEU A 65 -0.58 -5.98 -2.21
CA LEU A 65 -0.11 -5.97 -3.59
C LEU A 65 1.22 -6.75 -3.66
N PRO A 66 1.17 -8.09 -3.66
CA PRO A 66 2.37 -8.92 -3.64
C PRO A 66 3.14 -8.89 -4.97
N ASP A 67 4.42 -9.23 -4.89
CA ASP A 67 5.24 -9.58 -6.04
C ASP A 67 5.02 -11.06 -6.41
N LEU A 68 4.34 -11.27 -7.54
CA LEU A 68 4.06 -12.58 -8.13
C LEU A 68 4.96 -12.89 -9.34
N THR A 69 6.00 -12.09 -9.59
CA THR A 69 6.92 -12.29 -10.72
C THR A 69 7.84 -13.50 -10.51
N GLY A 70 8.15 -13.81 -9.25
CA GLY A 70 9.12 -14.84 -8.88
C GLY A 70 10.57 -14.49 -9.21
N GLN A 71 10.86 -13.27 -9.65
CA GLN A 71 12.16 -12.89 -10.18
C GLN A 71 13.16 -12.48 -9.09
N PHE A 72 14.40 -12.93 -9.27
CA PHE A 72 15.54 -12.54 -8.44
C PHE A 72 16.49 -11.65 -9.25
N ARG A 73 17.26 -10.80 -8.56
CA ARG A 73 18.26 -9.96 -9.23
C ARG A 73 19.29 -10.82 -9.93
N GLU A 74 19.44 -10.66 -11.23
CA GLU A 74 20.52 -11.32 -11.97
C GLU A 74 21.89 -10.86 -11.44
N ARG A 75 22.81 -11.82 -11.31
CA ARG A 75 24.24 -11.61 -11.07
C ARG A 75 25.02 -12.52 -12.00
N ASP A 76 26.17 -12.05 -12.49
CA ASP A 76 27.03 -12.85 -13.35
C ASP A 76 27.51 -14.10 -12.60
N ASN A 77 27.23 -15.27 -13.17
CA ASN A 77 27.69 -16.59 -12.73
C ASN A 77 27.27 -17.01 -11.30
N VAL A 78 26.33 -16.32 -10.64
CA VAL A 78 25.88 -16.66 -9.27
C VAL A 78 24.38 -16.47 -9.11
N GLN A 79 23.71 -17.42 -8.45
CA GLN A 79 22.30 -17.29 -8.07
C GLN A 79 22.14 -16.25 -6.95
N SER A 80 21.27 -15.26 -7.15
CA SER A 80 20.96 -14.24 -6.16
C SER A 80 19.76 -14.63 -5.31
N LEU A 81 19.79 -14.29 -4.02
CA LEU A 81 18.65 -14.41 -3.10
C LEU A 81 17.83 -13.12 -2.99
N SER A 82 18.31 -12.01 -3.57
CA SER A 82 17.59 -10.73 -3.55
C SER A 82 16.53 -10.71 -4.64
N ARG A 83 15.27 -10.41 -4.28
CA ARG A 83 14.18 -10.19 -5.24
C ARG A 83 14.51 -9.04 -6.20
N ALA A 84 14.10 -9.20 -7.47
CA ALA A 84 14.28 -8.17 -8.49
C ALA A 84 13.34 -6.96 -8.29
N VAL A 85 12.21 -7.20 -7.62
CA VAL A 85 11.10 -6.27 -7.46
C VAL A 85 10.83 -6.02 -5.98
N SER A 86 10.33 -4.81 -5.67
CA SER A 86 9.91 -4.42 -4.33
C SER A 86 8.81 -5.33 -3.77
N GLN A 87 8.89 -5.63 -2.47
CA GLN A 87 7.79 -6.24 -1.72
C GLN A 87 6.90 -5.19 -1.05
N GLY A 88 7.18 -3.89 -1.25
CA GLY A 88 6.45 -2.77 -0.65
C GLY A 88 5.24 -2.30 -1.46
N GLY A 89 4.61 -3.18 -2.24
CA GLY A 89 3.54 -2.80 -3.17
C GLY A 89 2.30 -2.22 -2.49
N GLY A 90 1.86 -2.82 -1.37
CA GLY A 90 0.67 -2.40 -0.63
C GLY A 90 0.72 -0.93 -0.16
N PRO A 91 1.77 -0.50 0.56
CA PRO A 91 1.93 0.90 0.96
C PRO A 91 1.97 1.88 -0.21
N ILE A 92 2.61 1.52 -1.34
CA ILE A 92 2.66 2.36 -2.54
C ILE A 92 1.25 2.52 -3.14
N LEU A 93 0.48 1.43 -3.24
CA LEU A 93 -0.90 1.46 -3.72
C LEU A 93 -1.79 2.33 -2.82
N ILE A 94 -1.70 2.17 -1.50
CA ILE A 94 -2.47 2.99 -0.54
C ILE A 94 -2.13 4.48 -0.74
N LYS A 95 -0.84 4.81 -0.89
CA LYS A 95 -0.40 6.18 -1.15
C LYS A 95 -0.95 6.72 -2.47
N ALA A 96 -0.86 5.96 -3.56
CA ALA A 96 -1.39 6.38 -4.86
C ALA A 96 -2.91 6.62 -4.82
N LEU A 97 -3.66 5.77 -4.13
CA LEU A 97 -5.11 5.95 -3.92
C LEU A 97 -5.45 7.18 -3.05
N GLN A 98 -4.60 7.51 -2.08
CA GLN A 98 -4.75 8.75 -1.30
C GLN A 98 -4.39 10.00 -2.12
N ASP A 99 -3.38 9.93 -2.97
CA ASP A 99 -2.94 11.04 -3.81
C ASP A 99 -3.94 11.35 -4.95
N ALA A 100 -4.74 10.36 -5.36
CA ALA A 100 -5.76 10.50 -6.41
C ALA A 100 -6.75 11.66 -6.15
N GLY A 101 -6.68 12.67 -7.02
CA GLY A 101 -7.44 13.91 -6.95
C GLY A 101 -7.29 14.63 -5.62
N GLU A 102 -6.13 14.56 -4.96
CA GLU A 102 -5.89 15.11 -3.61
C GLU A 102 -6.87 14.56 -2.56
N ARG A 103 -6.91 13.23 -2.43
CA ARG A 103 -7.80 12.46 -1.52
C ARG A 103 -9.30 12.55 -1.82
N ARG A 104 -9.71 13.21 -2.93
CA ARG A 104 -11.13 13.37 -3.31
C ARG A 104 -11.74 12.08 -3.86
N TRP A 105 -10.95 11.22 -4.50
CA TRP A 105 -11.45 9.97 -5.09
C TRP A 105 -11.82 8.94 -4.04
N PHE A 106 -10.88 8.62 -3.14
CA PHE A 106 -11.01 7.45 -2.27
C PHE A 106 -10.88 7.76 -0.79
N SER A 107 -11.77 7.17 0.01
CA SER A 107 -11.59 6.90 1.43
C SER A 107 -11.01 5.50 1.57
N VAL A 108 -9.68 5.42 1.69
CA VAL A 108 -8.96 4.14 1.75
C VAL A 108 -9.01 3.56 3.16
N LEU A 109 -9.46 2.32 3.28
CA LEU A 109 -9.38 1.49 4.47
C LEU A 109 -8.21 0.53 4.31
N ASP A 110 -7.20 0.68 5.16
CA ASP A 110 -6.04 -0.21 5.16
C ASP A 110 -6.39 -1.54 5.83
N ARG A 111 -6.23 -2.64 5.09
CA ARG A 111 -6.38 -4.01 5.59
C ARG A 111 -5.05 -4.79 5.55
N THR A 112 -3.95 -4.17 5.11
CA THR A 112 -2.62 -4.79 5.12
C THR A 112 -2.17 -5.15 6.54
N ALA A 113 -2.47 -4.27 7.51
CA ALA A 113 -2.13 -4.41 8.93
C ALA A 113 -3.39 -4.53 9.81
N LEU A 114 -4.43 -5.23 9.33
CA LEU A 114 -5.70 -5.36 10.07
C LEU A 114 -5.50 -6.01 11.44
N ASP A 115 -4.62 -7.00 11.55
CA ASP A 115 -4.39 -7.75 12.79
C ASP A 115 -3.87 -6.85 13.91
N ASP A 116 -2.98 -5.91 13.61
CA ASP A 116 -2.45 -4.96 14.59
C ASP A 116 -3.55 -4.01 15.09
N LEU A 117 -4.41 -3.53 14.17
CA LEU A 117 -5.57 -2.71 14.53
C LEU A 117 -6.57 -3.49 15.40
N LEU A 118 -6.81 -4.77 15.10
CA LEU A 118 -7.70 -5.61 15.90
C LEU A 118 -7.13 -5.88 17.29
N ARG A 119 -5.83 -6.14 17.40
CA ARG A 119 -5.14 -6.29 18.69
C ARG A 119 -5.24 -5.04 19.54
N GLU A 120 -4.96 -3.86 18.98
CA GLU A 120 -5.08 -2.60 19.72
C GLU A 120 -6.51 -2.38 20.22
N ARG A 121 -7.51 -2.65 19.38
CA ARG A 121 -8.92 -2.53 19.78
C ARG A 121 -9.31 -3.55 20.85
N GLN A 122 -8.75 -4.75 20.81
CA GLN A 122 -8.94 -5.76 21.85
C GLN A 122 -8.35 -5.29 23.18
N ILE A 123 -7.14 -4.71 23.16
CA ILE A 123 -6.52 -4.12 24.36
C ILE A 123 -7.44 -3.07 24.97
N VAL A 124 -7.94 -2.11 24.18
CA VAL A 124 -8.85 -1.06 24.69
C VAL A 124 -10.14 -1.68 25.26
N THR A 125 -10.68 -2.70 24.61
CA THR A 125 -11.89 -3.39 25.06
C THR A 125 -11.66 -4.10 26.40
N GLU A 126 -10.55 -4.83 26.55
CA GLU A 126 -10.20 -5.53 27.80
C GLU A 126 -9.90 -4.56 28.94
N MET A 127 -9.15 -3.48 28.68
CA MET A 127 -8.85 -2.47 29.70
C MET A 127 -10.13 -1.80 30.22
N ARG A 128 -11.11 -1.54 29.35
CA ARG A 128 -12.40 -1.00 29.76
C ARG A 128 -13.23 -2.01 30.55
N ARG A 129 -13.22 -3.28 30.15
CA ARG A 129 -13.89 -4.35 30.90
C ARG A 129 -13.33 -4.46 32.32
N LEU A 130 -12.01 -4.48 32.47
CA LEU A 130 -11.34 -4.66 33.77
C LEU A 130 -11.46 -3.42 34.68
N TYR A 131 -11.27 -2.22 34.14
CA TYR A 131 -11.14 -1.00 34.96
C TYR A 131 -12.42 -0.14 34.99
N ARG A 132 -13.36 -0.35 34.06
CA ARG A 132 -14.64 0.38 34.04
C ARG A 132 -15.86 -0.51 34.25
N GLY A 133 -15.66 -1.83 34.41
CA GLY A 133 -16.76 -2.79 34.59
C GLY A 133 -17.69 -2.88 33.37
N GLU A 134 -17.23 -2.47 32.19
CA GLU A 134 -18.00 -2.54 30.93
C GLU A 134 -18.14 -4.02 30.51
N THR A 135 -19.36 -4.55 30.50
CA THR A 135 -19.65 -5.93 30.07
C THR A 135 -19.84 -6.07 28.56
N GLU A 136 -20.21 -4.98 27.89
CA GLU A 136 -20.37 -4.91 26.44
C GLU A 136 -19.61 -3.70 25.90
N PRO A 137 -18.97 -3.81 24.72
CA PRO A 137 -18.25 -2.69 24.11
C PRO A 137 -19.16 -1.47 23.93
N ASP A 138 -18.79 -0.33 24.50
CA ASP A 138 -19.48 0.94 24.26
C ASP A 138 -19.19 1.45 22.83
N PRO A 139 -20.20 1.54 21.94
CA PRO A 139 -20.01 2.01 20.57
C PRO A 139 -19.54 3.47 20.46
N ASN A 140 -19.77 4.29 21.50
CA ASN A 140 -19.27 5.67 21.54
C ASN A 140 -17.76 5.72 21.83
N ALA A 141 -17.26 4.72 22.54
CA ALA A 141 -15.85 4.58 22.87
C ALA A 141 -15.06 3.89 21.75
N ILE A 142 -15.61 2.81 21.22
CA ILE A 142 -14.98 1.99 20.20
C ILE A 142 -16.03 1.77 19.09
N PRO A 143 -16.16 2.72 18.14
CA PRO A 143 -17.14 2.58 17.07
C PRO A 143 -16.77 1.37 16.18
N PRO A 144 -17.77 0.70 15.56
CA PRO A 144 -17.52 -0.39 14.63
C PRO A 144 -16.54 0.02 13.53
N LEU A 145 -15.71 -0.92 13.09
CA LEU A 145 -14.82 -0.67 11.95
C LEU A 145 -15.66 -0.34 10.71
N ARG A 146 -15.25 0.69 9.97
CA ARG A 146 -15.87 1.01 8.69
C ARG A 146 -15.72 -0.16 7.73
N HIS A 147 -16.73 -0.37 6.91
CA HIS A 147 -16.74 -1.34 5.82
C HIS A 147 -16.60 -0.60 4.46
N ALA A 148 -16.06 -1.28 3.46
CA ALA A 148 -15.92 -0.77 2.09
C ALA A 148 -16.64 -1.74 1.15
N SER A 149 -17.45 -1.20 0.24
CA SER A 149 -18.19 -1.98 -0.75
C SER A 149 -17.31 -2.45 -1.92
N ILE A 150 -16.11 -1.88 -2.05
CA ILE A 150 -15.14 -2.19 -3.10
C ILE A 150 -13.79 -2.53 -2.48
N ILE A 151 -13.25 -3.67 -2.89
CA ILE A 151 -11.90 -4.12 -2.58
C ILE A 151 -11.00 -3.81 -3.78
N ILE A 152 -9.96 -3.01 -3.58
CA ILE A 152 -8.90 -2.82 -4.58
C ILE A 152 -7.76 -3.77 -4.22
N GLN A 153 -7.43 -4.64 -5.15
CA GLN A 153 -6.37 -5.65 -5.00
C GLN A 153 -5.65 -5.84 -6.33
N GLY A 154 -4.45 -6.39 -6.27
CA GLY A 154 -3.65 -6.61 -7.46
C GLY A 154 -2.33 -7.29 -7.13
N ALA A 155 -1.40 -7.26 -8.07
CA ALA A 155 -0.06 -7.77 -7.89
C ALA A 155 0.90 -7.18 -8.92
N ILE A 156 2.19 -7.27 -8.62
CA ILE A 156 3.23 -7.15 -9.65
C ILE A 156 3.34 -8.54 -10.29
N VAL A 157 2.88 -8.66 -11.53
CA VAL A 157 2.66 -9.96 -12.19
C VAL A 157 3.73 -10.30 -13.21
N GLY A 158 4.46 -9.29 -13.69
CA GLY A 158 5.55 -9.48 -14.65
C GLY A 158 6.76 -8.64 -14.28
N TYR A 159 7.94 -9.24 -14.42
CA TYR A 159 9.20 -8.54 -14.50
C TYR A 159 10.05 -9.25 -15.56
N ASP A 160 10.23 -8.61 -16.70
CA ASP A 160 11.03 -9.11 -17.80
C ASP A 160 12.31 -8.29 -17.94
N SER A 161 13.40 -8.95 -18.31
CA SER A 161 14.77 -8.43 -18.29
C SER A 161 15.40 -8.77 -19.63
N ASN A 162 15.44 -7.80 -20.54
CA ASN A 162 15.89 -8.02 -21.91
C ASN A 162 17.15 -7.21 -22.22
N VAL A 163 18.27 -7.89 -22.46
CA VAL A 163 19.52 -7.28 -22.95
C VAL A 163 19.46 -7.23 -24.47
N GLN A 164 19.53 -6.03 -25.04
CA GLN A 164 19.58 -5.80 -26.48
C GLN A 164 20.97 -5.25 -26.88
N THR A 165 21.52 -5.79 -27.95
CA THR A 165 22.81 -5.37 -28.52
C THR A 165 22.59 -4.52 -29.78
N GLY A 166 23.41 -3.48 -29.97
CA GLY A 166 23.24 -2.49 -31.04
C GLY A 166 23.06 -3.07 -32.45
N GLY A 167 21.88 -2.83 -33.04
CA GLY A 167 21.54 -2.98 -34.46
C GLY A 167 20.96 -1.66 -35.03
N PHE A 168 20.30 -1.68 -36.19
CA PHE A 168 19.86 -0.52 -37.04
C PHE A 168 19.39 0.77 -36.31
N GLY A 169 18.84 0.70 -35.10
CA GLY A 169 18.47 1.85 -34.25
C GLY A 169 19.62 2.58 -33.53
N ALA A 170 20.79 1.95 -33.33
CA ALA A 170 21.95 2.54 -32.65
C ALA A 170 22.59 3.70 -33.44
N ARG A 171 22.55 3.63 -34.78
CA ARG A 171 22.98 4.72 -35.68
C ARG A 171 22.10 5.96 -35.57
N TYR A 172 20.82 5.80 -35.24
CA TYR A 172 19.87 6.90 -35.06
C TYR A 172 20.01 7.57 -33.68
N LEU A 173 20.47 6.82 -32.67
CA LEU A 173 20.70 7.29 -31.30
C LEU A 173 22.07 7.94 -31.08
N GLY A 174 22.94 8.01 -32.09
CA GLY A 174 24.31 8.54 -31.95
C GLY A 174 25.25 7.65 -31.11
N ILE A 175 24.81 6.42 -30.82
CA ILE A 175 25.50 5.45 -29.97
C ILE A 175 26.42 4.60 -30.87
N GLY A 176 27.73 4.64 -30.62
CA GLY A 176 28.74 3.88 -31.36
C GLY A 176 28.51 2.36 -31.34
N GLY A 177 29.10 1.65 -32.32
CA GLY A 177 28.78 0.27 -32.70
C GLY A 177 28.97 -0.86 -31.66
N ASP A 178 29.35 -0.57 -30.42
CA ASP A 178 29.69 -1.58 -29.40
C ASP A 178 28.93 -1.43 -28.06
N GLN A 179 27.91 -0.57 -27.97
CA GLN A 179 27.13 -0.41 -26.72
C GLN A 179 25.98 -1.40 -26.62
N GLN A 180 25.81 -1.97 -25.43
CA GLN A 180 24.69 -2.84 -25.08
C GLN A 180 23.75 -2.05 -24.16
N TRP A 181 22.45 -2.23 -24.35
CA TRP A 181 21.44 -1.63 -23.47
C TRP A 181 20.53 -2.72 -22.95
N LYS A 182 19.99 -2.52 -21.75
CA LYS A 182 19.10 -3.47 -21.10
C LYS A 182 17.80 -2.76 -20.77
N LEU A 183 16.71 -3.32 -21.29
CA LEU A 183 15.36 -2.87 -21.05
C LEU A 183 14.68 -3.87 -20.14
N ASP A 184 14.49 -3.48 -18.89
CA ASP A 184 13.63 -4.23 -17.99
C ASP A 184 12.18 -3.72 -18.17
N THR A 185 11.17 -4.55 -17.97
CA THR A 185 9.76 -4.14 -17.98
C THR A 185 9.06 -4.71 -16.77
N VAL A 186 8.36 -3.86 -16.01
CA VAL A 186 7.53 -4.28 -14.89
C VAL A 186 6.05 -4.19 -15.28
N THR A 187 5.30 -5.24 -14.98
CA THR A 187 3.86 -5.33 -15.26
C THR A 187 3.09 -5.39 -13.94
N VAL A 188 2.21 -4.42 -13.74
CA VAL A 188 1.32 -4.33 -12.57
C VAL A 188 -0.11 -4.56 -13.01
N SER A 189 -0.83 -5.43 -12.28
CA SER A 189 -2.25 -5.68 -12.47
C SER A 189 -3.03 -5.19 -11.27
N LEU A 190 -4.10 -4.43 -11.48
CA LEU A 190 -5.04 -3.97 -10.45
C LEU A 190 -6.48 -4.28 -10.85
N ARG A 191 -7.29 -4.65 -9.86
CA ARG A 191 -8.73 -4.87 -10.02
C ARG A 191 -9.54 -4.30 -8.87
N ALA A 192 -10.74 -3.84 -9.19
CA ALA A 192 -11.77 -3.45 -8.23
C ALA A 192 -12.81 -4.57 -8.13
N VAL A 193 -13.07 -5.06 -6.92
CA VAL A 193 -13.98 -6.19 -6.67
C VAL A 193 -15.08 -5.76 -5.73
N SER A 194 -16.33 -6.09 -6.04
CA SER A 194 -17.47 -5.89 -5.14
C SER A 194 -17.34 -6.79 -3.91
N SER A 195 -17.39 -6.22 -2.71
CA SER A 195 -17.44 -7.02 -1.47
C SER A 195 -18.78 -7.73 -1.27
N ASP A 196 -19.84 -7.22 -1.91
CA ASP A 196 -21.21 -7.72 -1.73
C ASP A 196 -21.49 -8.95 -2.61
N THR A 197 -20.89 -8.99 -3.81
CA THR A 197 -21.17 -10.02 -4.83
C THR A 197 -19.94 -10.81 -5.25
N GLY A 198 -18.72 -10.32 -4.97
CA GLY A 198 -17.48 -10.91 -5.47
C GLY A 198 -17.18 -10.63 -6.94
N GLU A 199 -18.03 -9.87 -7.63
CA GLU A 199 -17.83 -9.52 -9.04
C GLU A 199 -16.62 -8.60 -9.22
N VAL A 200 -15.80 -8.87 -10.24
CA VAL A 200 -14.73 -7.98 -10.67
C VAL A 200 -15.34 -6.85 -11.50
N LEU A 201 -15.42 -5.66 -10.90
CA LEU A 201 -16.09 -4.49 -11.47
C LEU A 201 -15.26 -3.79 -12.56
N ALA A 202 -13.94 -3.77 -12.38
CA ALA A 202 -12.99 -3.18 -13.31
C ALA A 202 -11.62 -3.83 -13.10
N SER A 203 -10.83 -3.96 -14.17
CA SER A 203 -9.51 -4.57 -14.14
C SER A 203 -8.59 -3.91 -15.16
N VAL A 204 -7.36 -3.61 -14.75
CA VAL A 204 -6.35 -2.97 -15.60
C VAL A 204 -5.00 -3.65 -15.43
N MET A 205 -4.20 -3.60 -16.48
CA MET A 205 -2.81 -4.04 -16.50
C MET A 205 -1.97 -2.91 -17.10
N VAL A 206 -0.83 -2.62 -16.48
CA VAL A 206 0.08 -1.54 -16.88
C VAL A 206 1.48 -2.09 -16.97
N ASP A 207 2.12 -1.84 -18.11
CA ASP A 207 3.52 -2.14 -18.35
C ASP A 207 4.35 -0.85 -18.25
N LYS A 208 5.41 -0.87 -17.46
CA LYS A 208 6.39 0.22 -17.37
C LYS A 208 7.77 -0.30 -17.80
N PRO A 209 8.31 0.19 -18.93
CA PRO A 209 9.70 -0.08 -19.29
C PRO A 209 10.66 0.70 -18.37
N ILE A 210 11.82 0.11 -18.11
CA ILE A 210 12.91 0.61 -17.27
C ILE A 210 14.17 0.53 -18.12
N ALA A 211 14.68 1.68 -18.56
CA ALA A 211 15.88 1.72 -19.37
C ALA A 211 17.16 1.70 -18.52
N SER A 212 18.14 0.92 -18.95
CA SER A 212 19.51 0.95 -18.43
C SER A 212 20.52 0.78 -19.57
N THR A 213 21.67 1.46 -19.47
CA THR A 213 22.77 1.35 -20.46
C THR A 213 24.02 0.75 -19.81
N SER A 214 24.77 -0.08 -20.56
CA SER A 214 26.05 -0.63 -20.10
C SER A 214 27.17 -0.37 -21.12
N LEU A 215 28.31 0.12 -20.62
CA LEU A 215 29.55 0.26 -21.40
C LEU A 215 30.45 -0.96 -21.14
N ARG A 216 30.91 -1.61 -22.21
CA ARG A 216 31.74 -2.82 -22.11
C ARG A 216 33.16 -2.47 -21.66
N GLY A 217 33.48 -2.72 -20.39
CA GLY A 217 34.82 -2.53 -19.83
C GLY A 217 34.84 -2.03 -18.39
N GLY A 218 34.30 -2.82 -17.45
CA GLY A 218 34.58 -2.74 -16.01
C GLY A 218 34.22 -1.45 -15.24
N ALA A 219 33.77 -0.39 -15.91
CA ALA A 219 33.47 0.90 -15.29
C ALA A 219 32.17 1.48 -15.87
N PHE A 220 31.16 1.63 -15.02
CA PHE A 220 29.95 2.38 -15.31
C PHE A 220 30.34 3.82 -15.65
N THR A 221 30.15 4.26 -16.88
CA THR A 221 30.40 5.65 -17.28
C THR A 221 29.11 6.30 -17.73
N TYR A 222 28.81 7.43 -17.11
CA TYR A 222 27.69 8.31 -17.41
C TYR A 222 27.88 8.95 -18.78
N VAL A 223 26.94 8.68 -19.69
CA VAL A 223 26.78 9.46 -20.91
C VAL A 223 25.40 10.07 -20.83
N GLU A 224 25.33 11.39 -20.76
CA GLU A 224 24.09 12.16 -20.92
C GLU A 224 23.48 11.79 -22.27
N LEU A 225 22.40 11.00 -22.25
CA LEU A 225 21.60 10.70 -23.42
C LEU A 225 20.51 11.77 -23.59
N ASP A 226 20.95 13.03 -23.58
CA ASP A 226 20.09 14.17 -23.90
C ASP A 226 20.02 14.27 -25.43
N LYS A 227 18.97 13.69 -26.04
CA LYS A 227 18.30 14.28 -27.24
C LYS A 227 17.24 13.44 -27.98
N LEU A 228 16.91 12.20 -27.63
CA LEU A 228 16.02 11.41 -28.51
C LEU A 228 14.88 10.65 -27.83
N LEU A 229 14.27 11.22 -26.79
CA LEU A 229 12.92 10.82 -26.38
C LEU A 229 12.09 12.00 -25.84
N GLU A 230 12.00 13.07 -26.64
CA GLU A 230 11.08 14.19 -26.40
C GLU A 230 9.60 13.87 -26.71
N ILE A 231 9.22 12.62 -26.95
CA ILE A 231 7.81 12.31 -27.25
C ILE A 231 7.00 11.90 -26.01
N GLU A 232 7.62 11.45 -24.92
CA GLU A 232 6.96 11.37 -23.61
C GLU A 232 8.00 11.12 -22.51
N THR A 233 8.52 12.20 -21.93
CA THR A 233 9.26 12.25 -20.65
C THR A 233 10.54 11.39 -20.51
N GLY A 234 11.69 12.03 -20.77
CA GLY A 234 12.97 11.86 -20.05
C GLY A 234 13.34 10.46 -19.56
N VAL A 235 13.95 9.65 -20.41
CA VAL A 235 14.54 8.37 -20.01
C VAL A 235 15.94 8.61 -19.45
N ALA A 236 16.10 8.48 -18.13
CA ALA A 236 17.39 8.51 -17.46
C ALA A 236 18.22 7.25 -17.79
N ALA A 237 19.54 7.39 -17.91
CA ALA A 237 20.46 6.30 -18.27
C ALA A 237 20.44 5.10 -17.28
N ASN A 238 19.94 5.29 -16.06
CA ASN A 238 19.72 4.24 -15.07
C ASN A 238 18.49 4.59 -14.21
N GLU A 239 17.29 4.20 -14.67
CA GLU A 239 16.07 4.40 -13.90
C GLU A 239 16.03 3.48 -12.67
N ALA A 240 15.67 4.03 -11.51
CA ALA A 240 15.57 3.25 -10.28
C ALA A 240 14.36 2.30 -10.34
N LYS A 241 14.60 0.99 -10.27
CA LYS A 241 13.55 -0.06 -10.32
C LYS A 241 12.41 0.17 -9.34
N GLN A 242 12.71 0.67 -8.13
CA GLN A 242 11.71 1.02 -7.13
C GLN A 242 10.78 2.15 -7.61
N VAL A 243 11.33 3.18 -8.26
CA VAL A 243 10.56 4.31 -8.80
C VAL A 243 9.73 3.87 -9.99
N ALA A 244 10.25 2.96 -10.84
CA ALA A 244 9.48 2.37 -11.92
C ALA A 244 8.25 1.58 -11.42
N VAL A 245 8.42 0.75 -10.37
CA VAL A 245 7.30 0.06 -9.72
C VAL A 245 6.28 1.06 -9.17
N GLN A 246 6.75 2.13 -8.53
CA GLN A 246 5.89 3.21 -8.05
C GLN A 246 5.08 3.84 -9.19
N MET A 247 5.73 4.25 -10.28
CA MET A 247 5.07 4.85 -11.44
C MET A 247 4.08 3.89 -12.11
N ALA A 248 4.39 2.59 -12.17
CA ALA A 248 3.49 1.58 -12.71
C ALA A 248 2.22 1.43 -11.84
N ILE A 249 2.36 1.42 -10.51
CA ILE A 249 1.23 1.38 -9.58
C ILE A 249 0.40 2.66 -9.69
N GLU A 250 1.04 3.83 -9.76
CA GLU A 250 0.36 5.12 -9.91
C GLU A 250 -0.44 5.20 -11.22
N LYS A 251 0.17 4.79 -12.34
CA LYS A 251 -0.53 4.68 -13.63
C LYS A 251 -1.64 3.63 -13.59
N ALA A 252 -1.45 2.50 -12.88
CA ALA A 252 -2.50 1.50 -12.74
C ALA A 252 -3.70 2.04 -11.94
N VAL A 253 -3.49 2.82 -10.87
CA VAL A 253 -4.58 3.47 -10.13
C VAL A 253 -5.31 4.48 -11.03
N PHE A 254 -4.57 5.29 -11.78
CA PHE A 254 -5.15 6.24 -12.72
C PHE A 254 -6.01 5.52 -13.76
N SER A 255 -5.46 4.48 -14.40
CA SER A 255 -6.17 3.66 -15.38
C SER A 255 -7.39 2.95 -14.78
N LEU A 256 -7.31 2.45 -13.54
CA LEU A 256 -8.43 1.79 -12.87
C LEU A 256 -9.59 2.77 -12.62
N ILE A 257 -9.28 4.01 -12.22
CA ILE A 257 -10.28 5.08 -12.09
C ILE A 257 -11.00 5.31 -13.41
N LEU A 258 -10.25 5.41 -14.52
CA LEU A 258 -10.83 5.62 -15.84
C LEU A 258 -11.64 4.41 -16.32
N GLU A 259 -11.13 3.20 -16.16
CA GLU A 259 -11.83 1.95 -16.50
C GLU A 259 -13.15 1.83 -15.73
N GLY A 260 -13.13 2.06 -14.42
CA GLY A 260 -14.35 2.03 -13.61
C GLY A 260 -15.35 3.14 -13.97
N ALA A 261 -14.87 4.28 -14.45
CA ALA A 261 -15.75 5.34 -14.96
C ALA A 261 -16.35 4.98 -16.33
N ASP A 262 -15.57 4.35 -17.20
CA ASP A 262 -16.03 3.88 -18.51
C ASP A 262 -17.08 2.78 -18.39
N LEU A 263 -16.88 1.87 -17.43
CA LEU A 263 -17.79 0.78 -17.09
C LEU A 263 -18.98 1.22 -16.22
N GLY A 264 -19.06 2.49 -15.83
CA GLY A 264 -20.17 3.02 -15.02
C GLY A 264 -20.20 2.55 -13.56
N VAL A 265 -19.09 2.04 -13.03
CA VAL A 265 -18.92 1.70 -11.60
C VAL A 265 -18.98 2.96 -10.74
N TRP A 266 -18.38 4.05 -11.23
CA TRP A 266 -18.39 5.37 -10.62
C TRP A 266 -18.40 6.47 -11.69
N SER A 267 -18.54 7.72 -11.28
CA SER A 267 -18.63 8.86 -12.21
C SER A 267 -17.88 10.08 -11.71
N PHE A 268 -17.39 10.88 -12.65
CA PHE A 268 -16.82 12.20 -12.39
C PHE A 268 -17.92 13.19 -11.97
N ALA A 269 -17.57 14.15 -11.11
CA ALA A 269 -18.49 15.23 -10.73
C ALA A 269 -18.91 16.09 -11.93
N ARG A 270 -17.97 16.30 -12.87
CA ARG A 270 -18.20 17.03 -14.12
C ARG A 270 -18.07 16.06 -15.30
N PRO A 271 -19.19 15.66 -15.94
CA PRO A 271 -19.16 14.69 -17.04
C PRO A 271 -18.26 15.08 -18.20
N ASN A 272 -18.19 16.37 -18.55
CA ASN A 272 -17.37 16.86 -19.66
C ASN A 272 -15.86 16.69 -19.43
N ASP A 273 -15.39 16.88 -18.19
CA ASP A 273 -13.98 16.71 -17.84
C ASP A 273 -13.61 15.23 -17.90
N GLY A 274 -14.49 14.36 -17.38
CA GLY A 274 -14.34 12.91 -17.46
C GLY A 274 -14.35 12.37 -18.89
N ALA A 275 -15.25 12.87 -19.76
CA ALA A 275 -15.37 12.41 -21.14
C ALA A 275 -14.07 12.60 -21.94
N LYS A 276 -13.38 13.73 -21.76
CA LYS A 276 -12.08 13.98 -22.41
C LYS A 276 -11.01 12.98 -21.98
N LEU A 277 -10.92 12.71 -20.67
CA LEU A 277 -9.96 11.74 -20.13
C LEU A 277 -10.27 10.32 -20.59
N LEU A 278 -11.54 9.94 -20.64
CA LEU A 278 -11.97 8.64 -21.14
C LEU A 278 -11.62 8.44 -22.61
N GLU A 279 -11.74 9.49 -23.44
CA GLU A 279 -11.32 9.40 -24.84
C GLU A 279 -9.81 9.14 -24.99
N ILE A 280 -8.99 9.88 -24.24
CA ILE A 280 -7.53 9.70 -24.21
C ILE A 280 -7.20 8.27 -23.75
N TYR A 281 -7.82 7.82 -22.67
CA TYR A 281 -7.62 6.49 -22.12
C TYR A 281 -8.00 5.38 -23.09
N ARG A 282 -9.16 5.45 -23.75
CA ARG A 282 -9.54 4.46 -24.77
C ARG A 282 -8.55 4.44 -25.93
N ARG A 283 -8.08 5.60 -26.38
CA ARG A 283 -7.06 5.69 -27.44
C ARG A 283 -5.75 5.01 -27.03
N GLU A 284 -5.30 5.22 -25.80
CA GLU A 284 -4.12 4.57 -25.22
C GLU A 284 -4.34 3.04 -25.12
N LYS A 285 -5.43 2.61 -24.49
CA LYS A 285 -5.81 1.20 -24.27
C LYS A 285 -5.84 0.39 -25.57
N TYR A 286 -6.36 0.98 -26.65
CA TYR A 286 -6.47 0.33 -27.96
C TYR A 286 -5.33 0.71 -28.93
N ARG A 287 -4.27 1.37 -28.46
CA ARG A 287 -3.09 1.79 -29.25
C ARG A 287 -3.45 2.53 -30.54
N GLY A 288 -4.45 3.42 -30.47
CA GLY A 288 -4.94 4.18 -31.63
C GLY A 288 -5.70 3.34 -32.67
N THR A 289 -5.84 2.03 -32.46
CA THR A 289 -6.71 1.18 -33.27
C THR A 289 -8.13 1.64 -33.03
N THR A 290 -8.69 2.37 -34.00
CA THR A 290 -10.12 2.67 -33.98
C THR A 290 -10.82 1.33 -34.11
N MET A 291 -11.54 0.89 -33.08
CA MET A 291 -12.49 -0.21 -33.21
C MET A 291 -13.61 0.28 -34.13
N GLN A 292 -13.35 0.24 -35.44
CA GLN A 292 -14.35 0.44 -36.45
C GLN A 292 -15.33 -0.73 -36.29
N THR A 293 -16.60 -0.40 -36.06
CA THR A 293 -17.71 -1.34 -36.22
C THR A 293 -18.01 -2.28 -35.04
N GLN A 294 -18.29 -1.71 -33.87
CA GLN A 294 -19.48 -2.02 -33.08
C GLN A 294 -19.44 -1.13 -31.84
N ARG A 295 -20.57 -0.55 -31.46
CA ARG A 295 -20.79 -0.03 -30.11
C ARG A 295 -20.79 -1.21 -29.12
N SER A 296 -19.69 -1.94 -29.00
CA SER A 296 -19.40 -2.70 -27.79
C SER A 296 -18.98 -1.67 -26.73
N VAL A 297 -19.93 -0.83 -26.33
CA VAL A 297 -19.85 -0.16 -25.03
C VAL A 297 -19.63 -1.31 -24.06
N ALA A 298 -18.44 -1.38 -23.46
CA ALA A 298 -18.13 -2.43 -22.52
C ALA A 298 -19.30 -2.50 -21.52
N MET A 299 -19.90 -3.68 -21.41
CA MET A 299 -21.13 -3.81 -20.62
C MET A 299 -20.80 -3.44 -19.18
N PRO A 300 -21.60 -2.57 -18.54
CA PRO A 300 -21.44 -2.29 -17.13
C PRO A 300 -21.53 -3.59 -16.32
N PRO A 301 -20.83 -3.68 -15.18
CA PRO A 301 -20.98 -4.79 -14.25
C PRO A 301 -22.43 -5.02 -13.82
N ASP A 302 -22.76 -6.27 -13.48
CA ASP A 302 -24.09 -6.66 -13.03
C ASP A 302 -24.40 -6.06 -11.65
N THR A 303 -23.38 -5.91 -10.80
CA THR A 303 -23.48 -5.28 -9.48
C THR A 303 -23.80 -3.80 -9.61
N ARG A 304 -25.07 -3.46 -9.35
CA ARG A 304 -25.55 -2.08 -9.33
C ARG A 304 -25.15 -1.38 -8.03
N ASN A 305 -24.85 -0.08 -8.12
CA ASN A 305 -24.51 0.77 -6.96
C ASN A 305 -23.33 0.26 -6.13
N ALA A 306 -22.32 -0.32 -6.76
CA ALA A 306 -21.15 -0.90 -6.09
C ALA A 306 -20.39 0.08 -5.16
N THR A 307 -20.59 1.39 -5.27
CA THR A 307 -19.98 2.40 -4.39
C THR A 307 -20.78 2.70 -3.11
N ARG A 308 -21.99 2.13 -2.96
CA ARG A 308 -22.86 2.38 -1.82
C ARG A 308 -22.41 1.54 -0.62
N VAL A 309 -21.99 2.20 0.45
CA VAL A 309 -21.70 1.54 1.73
C VAL A 309 -22.92 1.58 2.64
N VAL A 310 -23.40 0.41 3.07
CA VAL A 310 -24.40 0.31 4.15
C VAL A 310 -23.67 0.51 5.48
N GLN A 311 -23.92 1.62 6.17
CA GLN A 311 -23.31 1.86 7.47
C GLN A 311 -23.95 0.97 8.54
N THR A 312 -23.12 0.25 9.29
CA THR A 312 -23.53 -0.42 10.52
C THR A 312 -23.81 0.62 11.60
N ARG A 313 -25.07 0.73 12.02
CA ARG A 313 -25.48 1.62 13.12
C ARG A 313 -25.71 0.79 14.39
N PRO A 314 -25.23 1.24 15.56
CA PRO A 314 -25.57 0.58 16.82
C PRO A 314 -27.09 0.58 17.02
N LEU A 315 -27.63 -0.55 17.46
CA LEU A 315 -29.02 -0.62 17.89
C LEU A 315 -29.16 0.23 19.17
N PRO A 316 -30.20 1.08 19.29
CA PRO A 316 -30.48 1.77 20.54
C PRO A 316 -30.69 0.71 21.63
N ARG A 317 -29.87 0.72 22.69
CA ARG A 317 -30.16 -0.08 23.88
C ARG A 317 -31.49 0.42 24.44
N SER A 318 -32.51 -0.43 24.47
CA SER A 318 -33.71 -0.16 25.26
C SER A 318 -33.28 0.09 26.69
N ALA A 319 -33.64 1.26 27.24
CA ALA A 319 -33.37 1.58 28.63
C ALA A 319 -33.86 0.41 29.51
N PRO A 320 -33.09 -0.01 30.53
CA PRO A 320 -33.59 -1.02 31.46
C PRO A 320 -34.94 -0.53 31.96
N GLN A 321 -36.00 -1.33 31.74
CA GLN A 321 -37.29 -1.07 32.37
C GLN A 321 -36.99 -0.87 33.85
N ARG A 322 -37.30 0.32 34.39
CA ARG A 322 -37.20 0.58 35.82
C ARG A 322 -37.89 -0.62 36.48
N ALA A 323 -37.14 -1.40 37.23
CA ALA A 323 -37.72 -2.44 38.06
C ALA A 323 -38.85 -1.76 38.82
N GLY A 324 -40.08 -2.28 38.67
CA GLY A 324 -41.21 -1.79 39.44
C GLY A 324 -40.83 -1.79 40.93
N PRO A 325 -41.47 -0.93 41.76
CA PRO A 325 -41.15 -0.89 43.18
C PRO A 325 -41.15 -2.31 43.74
N VAL A 326 -40.01 -2.70 44.32
CA VAL A 326 -39.87 -4.00 44.96
C VAL A 326 -40.84 -4.01 46.12
N THR A 327 -42.01 -4.64 45.94
CA THR A 327 -42.94 -4.86 47.04
C THR A 327 -42.27 -5.88 47.95
N GLN A 328 -41.60 -5.40 48.99
CA GLN A 328 -41.07 -6.26 50.04
C GLN A 328 -42.25 -7.03 50.62
N ARG A 329 -42.34 -8.33 50.30
CA ARG A 329 -43.35 -9.21 50.88
C ARG A 329 -42.99 -9.35 52.35
N VAL A 330 -43.60 -8.52 53.19
CA VAL A 330 -43.59 -8.69 54.64
C VAL A 330 -44.35 -9.98 54.92
N LEU A 331 -43.62 -11.03 55.32
CA LEU A 331 -44.24 -12.25 55.82
C LEU A 331 -45.06 -11.87 57.08
N PRO A 332 -46.31 -12.34 57.22
CA PRO A 332 -47.05 -12.18 58.46
C PRO A 332 -46.22 -12.76 59.62
N PRO A 333 -46.29 -12.18 60.83
CA PRO A 333 -45.65 -12.77 61.99
C PRO A 333 -46.12 -14.23 62.14
N ALA A 334 -45.17 -15.13 62.38
CA ALA A 334 -45.47 -16.54 62.61
C ALA A 334 -46.51 -16.64 63.73
N GLN A 335 -47.66 -17.26 63.43
CA GLN A 335 -48.64 -17.58 64.46
C GLN A 335 -47.95 -18.50 65.47
N ALA A 336 -48.03 -18.14 66.76
CA ALA A 336 -47.48 -18.95 67.84
C ALA A 336 -48.12 -20.35 67.77
N THR A 337 -47.30 -21.34 67.45
CA THR A 337 -47.69 -22.75 67.51
C THR A 337 -48.04 -23.07 68.97
N PRO A 338 -49.23 -23.62 69.28
CA PRO A 338 -49.55 -24.02 70.64
C PRO A 338 -48.54 -25.09 71.12
N PRO A 339 -48.16 -25.07 72.41
CA PRO A 339 -47.19 -26.01 72.94
C PRO A 339 -47.67 -27.45 72.75
N ALA A 340 -46.73 -28.33 72.39
CA ALA A 340 -47.01 -29.75 72.20
C ALA A 340 -47.58 -30.37 73.49
N PRO A 341 -48.60 -31.25 73.39
CA PRO A 341 -49.14 -31.95 74.55
C PRO A 341 -48.06 -32.85 75.19
N PRO A 342 -48.09 -33.04 76.51
CA PRO A 342 -47.12 -33.88 77.21
C PRO A 342 -47.21 -35.34 76.73
N PRO A 343 -46.08 -36.07 76.72
CA PRO A 343 -46.05 -37.47 76.33
C PRO A 343 -46.92 -38.32 77.26
N ALA A 344 -47.55 -39.34 76.67
CA ALA A 344 -48.37 -40.31 77.40
C ALA A 344 -47.50 -41.11 78.40
N ALA A 345 -48.08 -41.44 79.56
CA ALA A 345 -47.43 -42.23 80.59
C ALA A 345 -47.04 -43.61 80.06
N GLU A 346 -45.78 -44.01 80.27
CA GLU A 346 -45.32 -45.37 80.01
C GLU A 346 -45.90 -46.30 81.08
N ASP A 347 -46.79 -47.20 80.66
CA ASP A 347 -47.27 -48.29 81.49
C ASP A 347 -46.16 -49.34 81.63
N GLY A 348 -45.89 -49.69 82.89
CA GLY A 348 -44.72 -50.45 83.36
C GLY A 348 -44.39 -51.75 82.64
N GLU A 349 -43.09 -51.95 82.41
CA GLU A 349 -42.50 -53.27 82.23
C GLU A 349 -41.76 -53.68 83.51
N VAL A 350 -42.17 -54.84 84.02
CA VAL A 350 -41.83 -55.39 85.33
C VAL A 350 -40.50 -56.13 85.24
N ILE A 351 -39.62 -55.88 86.22
CA ILE A 351 -38.39 -56.64 86.44
C ILE A 351 -38.75 -58.07 86.88
N GLY A 352 -38.25 -59.06 86.15
CA GLY A 352 -38.29 -60.49 86.50
C GLY A 352 -37.09 -61.22 85.91
#